data_AF-A0A0R2V1S6-F1
#
_entry.id   AF-A0A0R2V1S6-F1
#
_cell.length_a   1.000
_cell.length_b   1.000
_cell.length_c   1.000
_cell.angle_alpha   90.00
_cell.angle_beta   90.00
_cell.angle_gamma   90.00
#
_symmetry.space_group_name_H-M   'P 1'
#
loop_
_entity.id
_entity.type
_entity.pdbx_description
1 polymer ?
#
loop_
_entity_poly.entity_id
_entity_poly.type
_entity_poly.pdbx_seq_one_letter_code
_entity_poly.pdbx_strand_id
1 'polypeptide(L)'
;EAKIKYDEKKYEESKFLFQRSIVFNPKDENSYLYLAKIYNFEENKKEEQKNIDTVLLLDPKNEEANYILMEIELKRTNYSKVRELAENFSKICNKLCGKEDFILESLKNLEPKNES
;
A
#
# COMPACT_ATOMS: atom_id res chain seq x y z
N GLU A 1 15.58 9.99 10.22
CA GLU A 1 16.67 9.05 9.87
C GLU A 1 16.18 7.86 9.06
N ALA A 2 15.24 7.05 9.56
CA ALA A 2 14.72 5.87 8.83
C ALA A 2 14.26 6.18 7.40
N LYS A 3 13.37 7.16 7.22
CA LYS A 3 12.94 7.62 5.89
C LYS A 3 14.11 8.11 5.01
N ILE A 4 15.13 8.76 5.57
CA ILE A 4 16.31 9.20 4.81
C ILE A 4 17.05 7.98 4.26
N LYS A 5 17.24 6.94 5.08
CA LYS A 5 17.83 5.66 4.64
C LYS A 5 16.99 4.98 3.56
N TYR A 6 15.66 5.03 3.68
CA TYR A 6 14.75 4.57 2.63
C TYR A 6 14.97 5.33 1.31
N ASP A 7 15.00 6.67 1.35
CA ASP A 7 15.19 7.52 0.18
C ASP A 7 16.58 7.30 -0.46
N GLU A 8 17.60 6.97 0.35
CA GLU A 8 18.94 6.54 -0.09
C GLU A 8 18.99 5.08 -0.61
N LYS A 9 17.86 4.37 -0.64
CA LYS A 9 17.73 2.94 -1.00
C LYS A 9 18.51 1.98 -0.09
N LYS A 10 18.87 2.42 1.12
CA LYS A 10 19.48 1.59 2.18
C LYS A 10 18.38 0.86 2.94
N TYR A 11 17.69 -0.06 2.26
CA TYR A 11 16.46 -0.67 2.77
C TYR A 11 16.67 -1.49 4.04
N GLU A 12 17.79 -2.20 4.19
CA GLU A 12 18.09 -2.95 5.42
C GLU A 12 18.26 -2.03 6.64
N GLU A 13 19.04 -0.96 6.50
CA GLU A 13 19.19 0.06 7.57
C GLU A 13 17.85 0.73 7.87
N SER A 14 17.10 1.09 6.83
CA SER A 14 15.78 1.69 6.97
C SER A 14 14.80 0.78 7.69
N LYS A 15 14.74 -0.51 7.31
CA LYS A 15 13.88 -1.53 7.90
C LYS A 15 14.18 -1.70 9.38
N PHE A 16 15.47 -1.83 9.73
CA PHE A 16 15.90 -1.91 11.12
C PHE A 16 15.45 -0.68 11.93
N LEU A 17 15.61 0.52 11.39
CA LEU A 17 15.20 1.75 12.09
C LEU A 17 13.68 1.86 12.27
N PHE A 18 12.88 1.47 11.28
CA PHE A 18 11.42 1.45 11.40
C PHE A 18 10.93 0.34 12.35
N GLN A 19 11.55 -0.85 12.32
CA GLN A 19 11.28 -1.92 13.30
C GLN A 19 11.63 -1.48 14.73
N ARG A 20 12.70 -0.71 14.91
CA ARG A 20 13.03 -0.11 16.19
C ARG A 20 12.00 0.95 16.59
N SER A 21 11.53 1.76 15.63
CA SER A 21 10.52 2.80 15.87
C SER A 21 9.21 2.22 16.42
N ILE A 22 8.70 1.13 15.84
CA ILE A 22 7.45 0.49 16.30
C ILE A 22 7.55 -0.10 17.71
N VAL A 23 8.75 -0.45 18.18
CA VAL A 23 8.96 -0.88 19.58
C VAL A 23 8.73 0.29 20.55
N PHE A 24 9.16 1.49 20.17
CA PHE A 24 8.98 2.70 21.00
C PHE A 24 7.59 3.33 20.82
N ASN A 25 7.05 3.31 19.60
CA ASN A 25 5.72 3.83 19.28
C ASN A 25 4.96 2.85 18.36
N PRO A 26 4.21 1.89 18.94
CA PRO A 26 3.42 0.91 18.17
C PRO A 26 2.27 1.51 17.37
N LYS A 27 1.96 2.81 17.52
CA LYS A 27 0.89 3.50 16.80
C LYS A 27 1.41 4.42 15.69
N ASP A 28 2.70 4.39 15.39
CA ASP A 28 3.28 5.17 14.29
C ASP A 28 2.95 4.52 12.94
N GLU A 29 1.87 4.97 12.31
CA GLU A 29 1.40 4.47 11.02
C GLU A 29 2.46 4.64 9.91
N ASN A 30 3.29 5.68 9.98
CA ASN A 30 4.34 5.90 8.98
C ASN A 30 5.40 4.80 9.04
N SER A 31 5.74 4.30 10.23
CA SER A 31 6.69 3.18 10.36
C SER A 31 6.17 1.93 9.66
N TYR A 32 4.89 1.59 9.83
CA TYR A 32 4.27 0.47 9.13
C TYR A 32 4.20 0.71 7.62
N LEU A 33 3.85 1.91 7.17
CA LEU A 33 3.77 2.25 5.75
C LEU A 33 5.11 2.07 5.03
N TYR A 34 6.20 2.55 5.63
CA TYR A 34 7.54 2.34 5.06
C TYR A 34 8.01 0.89 5.14
N LEU A 35 7.68 0.16 6.19
CA LEU A 35 7.94 -1.29 6.26
C LEU A 35 7.21 -2.03 5.13
N ALA A 36 5.95 -1.70 4.86
CA ALA A 36 5.22 -2.28 3.74
C ALA A 36 5.92 -2.03 2.39
N LYS A 37 6.36 -0.80 2.13
CA LYS A 37 7.10 -0.45 0.91
C LYS A 37 8.42 -1.22 0.78
N ILE A 38 9.15 -1.41 1.88
CA ILE A 38 10.38 -2.21 1.91
C ILE A 38 10.05 -3.68 1.64
N TYR A 39 9.02 -4.24 2.28
CA TYR A 39 8.63 -5.62 2.05
C TYR A 39 8.11 -5.88 0.64
N ASN A 40 7.46 -4.91 -0.01
CA ASN A 40 7.15 -4.97 -1.44
C ASN A 40 8.43 -5.06 -2.29
N PHE A 41 9.46 -4.25 -1.98
CA PHE A 41 10.76 -4.33 -2.65
C PHE A 41 11.45 -5.69 -2.45
N GLU A 42 11.29 -6.30 -1.27
CA GLU A 42 11.78 -7.65 -0.94
C GLU A 42 10.89 -8.78 -1.51
N GLU A 43 9.84 -8.45 -2.25
CA GLU A 43 8.81 -9.38 -2.74
C GLU A 43 8.11 -10.19 -1.63
N ASN A 44 8.18 -9.72 -0.39
CA ASN A 44 7.54 -10.34 0.77
C ASN A 44 6.09 -9.88 0.91
N LYS A 45 5.23 -10.44 0.06
CA LYS A 45 3.79 -10.14 -0.02
C LYS A 45 3.05 -10.29 1.31
N LYS A 46 3.50 -11.21 2.18
CA LYS A 46 2.86 -11.46 3.47
C LYS A 46 3.10 -10.31 4.43
N GLU A 47 4.35 -9.88 4.58
CA GLU A 47 4.67 -8.75 5.47
C GLU A 47 4.23 -7.42 4.86
N GLU A 48 4.28 -7.25 3.53
CA GLU A 48 3.69 -6.09 2.85
C GLU A 48 2.21 -5.91 3.27
N GLN A 49 1.38 -6.93 3.07
CA GLN A 49 -0.04 -6.89 3.42
C GLN A 49 -0.26 -6.57 4.89
N LYS A 50 0.41 -7.30 5.79
CA LYS A 50 0.26 -7.14 7.23
C LYS A 50 0.55 -5.70 7.69
N ASN A 51 1.59 -5.09 7.11
CA ASN A 51 1.94 -3.72 7.44
C ASN A 51 0.92 -2.72 6.87
N ILE A 52 0.44 -2.91 5.63
CA ILE A 52 -0.63 -2.06 5.06
C ILE A 52 -1.93 -2.16 5.86
N ASP A 53 -2.35 -3.36 6.25
CA ASP A 53 -3.52 -3.56 7.10
C ASP A 53 -3.37 -2.82 8.43
N THR A 54 -2.16 -2.80 8.99
CA THR A 54 -1.87 -2.06 10.22
C THR A 54 -1.95 -0.55 10.01
N VAL A 55 -1.45 -0.03 8.88
CA VAL A 55 -1.60 1.40 8.55
C VAL A 55 -3.08 1.77 8.47
N LEU A 56 -3.88 0.98 7.76
CA LEU A 56 -5.31 1.25 7.57
C LEU A 56 -6.13 1.04 8.85
N LEU A 57 -5.66 0.21 9.79
CA LEU A 57 -6.24 0.09 11.12
C LEU A 57 -6.00 1.36 11.96
N LEU A 58 -4.81 1.96 11.86
CA LEU A 58 -4.44 3.16 12.60
C LEU A 58 -5.00 4.45 11.97
N ASP A 59 -4.96 4.51 10.63
CA ASP A 59 -5.47 5.62 9.82
C ASP A 59 -6.20 5.07 8.58
N PRO A 60 -7.53 4.83 8.68
CA PRO A 60 -8.33 4.31 7.57
C PRO A 60 -8.36 5.22 6.34
N LYS A 61 -8.08 6.52 6.50
CA LYS A 61 -8.08 7.50 5.41
C LYS A 61 -6.68 7.73 4.84
N ASN A 62 -5.69 6.94 5.26
CA ASN A 62 -4.34 7.05 4.74
C ASN A 62 -4.35 6.78 3.23
N GLU A 63 -4.18 7.85 2.46
CA GLU A 63 -4.32 7.81 1.01
C GLU A 63 -3.32 6.85 0.36
N GLU A 64 -2.05 6.90 0.79
CA GLU A 64 -1.00 6.07 0.21
C GLU A 64 -1.21 4.58 0.53
N ALA A 65 -1.64 4.23 1.74
CA ALA A 65 -1.93 2.85 2.10
C ALA A 65 -3.14 2.28 1.35
N ASN A 66 -4.20 3.07 1.15
CA ASN A 66 -5.35 2.65 0.34
C ASN A 66 -4.94 2.41 -1.11
N TYR A 67 -4.07 3.27 -1.67
CA TYR A 67 -3.53 3.07 -3.01
C TYR A 67 -2.69 1.78 -3.13
N ILE A 68 -1.78 1.53 -2.19
CA ILE A 68 -0.98 0.29 -2.16
C ILE A 68 -1.89 -0.94 -2.02
N LEU A 69 -2.94 -0.88 -1.21
CA LEU A 69 -3.90 -1.99 -1.08
C LEU A 69 -4.59 -2.30 -2.42
N MET A 70 -4.97 -1.27 -3.19
CA MET A 70 -5.49 -1.49 -4.55
C MET A 70 -4.48 -2.19 -5.45
N GLU A 71 -3.20 -1.81 -5.39
CA GLU A 71 -2.13 -2.48 -6.16
C GLU A 71 -1.96 -3.95 -5.75
N ILE A 72 -2.04 -4.26 -4.44
CA ILE A 72 -1.95 -5.63 -3.93
C ILE A 72 -3.13 -6.47 -4.44
N GLU A 73 -4.36 -5.96 -4.32
CA GLU A 73 -5.56 -6.68 -4.74
C GLU A 73 -5.64 -6.86 -6.27
N LEU A 74 -5.13 -5.88 -7.02
CA LEU A 74 -4.99 -5.99 -8.48
C LEU A 74 -4.01 -7.11 -8.85
N LYS A 75 -2.84 -7.20 -8.20
CA LYS A 75 -1.87 -8.29 -8.39
C LYS A 75 -2.42 -9.67 -8.00
N ARG A 76 -3.38 -9.72 -7.08
CA ARG A 76 -4.10 -10.95 -6.66
C ARG A 76 -5.30 -11.28 -7.54
N THR A 77 -5.53 -10.51 -8.60
CA THR A 77 -6.69 -10.62 -9.50
C THR A 77 -8.03 -10.56 -8.76
N ASN A 78 -8.08 -9.84 -7.63
CA ASN A 78 -9.31 -9.65 -6.86
C ASN A 78 -10.08 -8.43 -7.37
N TYR A 79 -10.63 -8.58 -8.58
CA TYR A 79 -11.20 -7.48 -9.36
C TYR A 79 -12.38 -6.81 -8.65
N SER A 80 -13.24 -7.57 -7.96
CA SER A 80 -14.35 -7.01 -7.19
C SER A 80 -13.85 -6.11 -6.06
N LYS A 81 -12.81 -6.55 -5.33
CA LYS A 81 -12.23 -5.75 -4.25
C LYS A 81 -11.53 -4.50 -4.76
N VAL A 82 -10.85 -4.57 -5.92
CA VAL A 82 -10.24 -3.39 -6.55
C VAL A 82 -11.29 -2.31 -6.84
N ARG A 83 -12.46 -2.68 -7.39
CA ARG A 83 -13.54 -1.71 -7.65
C ARG A 83 -14.07 -1.08 -6.37
N GLU A 84 -14.33 -1.89 -5.34
CA GLU A 84 -14.80 -1.40 -4.04
C GLU A 84 -13.80 -0.40 -3.42
N LEU A 85 -12.50 -0.74 -3.48
CA LEU A 85 -11.44 0.12 -2.98
C LEU A 85 -11.31 1.41 -3.80
N ALA A 86 -11.39 1.35 -5.13
CA ALA A 86 -11.35 2.53 -6.00
C ALA A 86 -12.51 3.49 -5.70
N GLU A 87 -13.74 2.98 -5.58
CA GLU A 87 -14.90 3.79 -5.22
C GLU A 87 -14.72 4.48 -3.85
N ASN A 88 -14.13 3.81 -2.87
CA ASN A 88 -13.83 4.41 -1.58
C ASN A 88 -12.67 5.41 -1.65
N PHE A 89 -11.64 5.09 -2.43
CA PHE A 89 -10.47 5.93 -2.65
C PHE A 89 -10.87 7.29 -3.24
N SER A 90 -11.77 7.31 -4.23
CA SER A 90 -12.31 8.54 -4.84
C SER A 90 -12.91 9.53 -3.81
N LYS A 91 -13.41 9.01 -2.67
CA LYS A 91 -14.04 9.81 -1.60
C LYS A 91 -13.04 10.36 -0.60
N ILE A 92 -11.86 9.75 -0.48
CA ILE A 92 -10.85 10.09 0.53
C ILE A 92 -9.57 10.70 -0.07
N CYS A 93 -9.33 10.51 -1.36
CA CYS A 93 -8.12 10.96 -2.01
C CYS A 93 -7.99 12.49 -2.00
N ASN A 94 -6.76 12.96 -2.07
CA ASN A 94 -6.40 14.37 -2.15
C ASN A 94 -5.22 14.55 -3.11
N LYS A 95 -4.08 13.90 -2.85
CA LYS A 95 -2.85 14.07 -3.65
C LYS A 95 -2.70 13.03 -4.76
N LEU A 96 -3.29 11.86 -4.57
CA LEU A 96 -3.19 10.69 -5.42
C LEU A 96 -4.50 10.39 -6.15
N CYS A 97 -5.48 11.29 -6.19
CA CYS A 97 -6.76 11.04 -6.87
C CYS A 97 -6.60 10.54 -8.32
N GLY A 98 -5.66 11.09 -9.09
CA GLY A 98 -5.39 10.64 -10.45
C GLY A 98 -4.80 9.23 -10.55
N LYS A 99 -4.41 8.61 -9.43
CA LYS A 99 -3.92 7.23 -9.39
C LYS A 99 -5.03 6.19 -9.56
N GLU A 100 -6.26 6.54 -9.21
CA GLU A 100 -7.42 5.67 -9.39
C GLU A 100 -7.60 5.27 -10.86
N ASP A 101 -7.46 6.23 -11.78
CA ASP A 101 -7.61 6.00 -13.22
C ASP A 101 -6.64 4.94 -13.73
N PHE A 102 -5.37 4.96 -13.28
CA PHE A 102 -4.37 3.96 -13.66
C PHE A 102 -4.74 2.56 -13.16
N ILE A 103 -5.29 2.45 -11.94
CA ILE A 103 -5.74 1.17 -11.37
C ILE A 103 -6.92 0.63 -12.18
N LEU A 104 -7.90 1.48 -12.49
CA LEU A 104 -9.08 1.08 -13.25
C LEU A 104 -8.75 0.73 -14.71
N GLU A 105 -7.81 1.43 -15.33
CA GLU A 105 -7.29 1.08 -16.66
C GLU A 105 -6.56 -0.27 -16.63
N SER A 106 -5.68 -0.48 -15.65
CA SER A 106 -4.98 -1.76 -15.48
C SER A 106 -5.97 -2.91 -15.25
N LEU A 107 -7.01 -2.67 -14.47
CA LEU A 107 -8.08 -3.63 -14.22
C LEU A 107 -8.80 -4.04 -15.52
N LYS A 108 -9.18 -3.08 -16.37
CA LYS A 108 -9.85 -3.36 -17.66
C LYS A 108 -8.99 -4.22 -18.60
N ASN A 109 -7.67 -4.06 -18.54
CA ASN A 109 -6.74 -4.83 -19.37
C ASN A 109 -6.52 -6.26 -18.86
N LEU A 110 -6.66 -6.48 -17.55
CA LEU A 110 -6.44 -7.77 -16.88
C LEU A 110 -7.72 -8.60 -16.74
N GLU A 111 -8.88 -7.94 -16.64
CA GLU A 111 -10.15 -8.61 -16.51
C GLU A 111 -10.53 -9.32 -17.82
N PRO A 112 -10.86 -10.62 -17.78
CA PRO A 112 -11.39 -11.32 -18.94
C PRO A 112 -12.61 -10.58 -19.47
N LYS A 113 -12.62 -10.24 -20.75
CA LYS A 113 -13.84 -9.77 -21.39
C LYS A 113 -14.83 -10.94 -21.35
N ASN A 114 -15.90 -10.79 -20.57
CA ASN A 114 -17.03 -11.70 -20.66
C ASN A 114 -17.64 -11.52 -22.05
N GLU A 115 -17.15 -12.30 -23.02
CA GLU A 115 -17.86 -12.55 -24.27
C GLU A 115 -19.01 -13.51 -23.91
N SER A 116 -20.19 -12.93 -23.63
CA SER A 116 -21.47 -13.65 -23.61
C SER A 116 -22.19 -13.41 -24.92
#